data_AF-A0A2J8V484-F1
#
_entry.id   AF-A0A2J8V484-F1
#
_cell.length_a   1.000
_cell.length_b   1.000
_cell.length_c   1.000
_cell.angle_alpha   90.00
_cell.angle_beta   90.00
_cell.angle_gamma   90.00
#
_symmetry.space_group_name_H-M   'P 1'
#
loop_
_entity.id
_entity.type
_entity.pdbx_description
1 polymer ?
#
loop_
_entity_poly.entity_id
_entity_poly.type
_entity_poly.pdbx_seq_one_letter_code
_entity_poly.pdbx_strand_id
1 'polypeptide(L)'
;MSRPPPTGKMPGAPETAPGDGAGASRQRKLEALIRDPRSPINVESLLDGLNSLVLDLDFPALRKNKNIDNFLNRYEKIVKKIRGLQMKAEDYDVVKVIGRGAFGEVQLVRHKASQKVYAMKLLSKFEMIKRSDSAFFWEERDIMAFANSPWVVQLFYAFQDDRYLYMVMEYMPGGDLVNLMSNYDVPEKWAKFYTAEVVLALDAIHSMGLIHRDVKPDNMLLDKHGHLKLADFGTCMKMDETGMVHCDTAVGTPDYISPEVLKSQGGDGYYGRECDWWSVGVFLYEMLVGDTPFYADSLVGTYSKIMDHKNSLCFPEDAEISKHAKNLICAFLTDREVRLGRNGVEEIRQHPFFKNDQWHWDNIRETAAPVVPELSSDIDSSNFDDIEDDKGDVETFPIPKAFVGNQLPFIGFTYYRENLLLSDSPSCRENDSIQSRKNEESQEVC
;
A
#
# COMPACT_ATOMS: atom_id res chain seq x y z
N MET A 1 -30.48 81.91 3.81
CA MET A 1 -30.60 80.45 3.69
C MET A 1 -30.33 80.07 2.25
N SER A 2 -29.09 79.67 1.96
CA SER A 2 -28.59 79.44 0.60
C SER A 2 -28.59 77.93 0.33
N ARG A 3 -29.22 77.51 -0.78
CA ARG A 3 -29.29 76.09 -1.18
C ARG A 3 -27.88 75.55 -1.51
N PRO A 4 -27.55 74.29 -1.17
CA PRO A 4 -26.32 73.66 -1.63
C PRO A 4 -26.47 73.19 -3.09
N PRO A 5 -25.35 73.03 -3.83
CA PRO A 5 -25.36 72.57 -5.23
C PRO A 5 -25.63 71.06 -5.31
N PRO A 6 -26.08 70.53 -6.46
CA PRO A 6 -26.35 69.11 -6.62
C PRO A 6 -25.03 68.33 -6.68
N THR A 7 -24.96 67.26 -5.89
CA THR A 7 -23.87 66.28 -5.93
C THR A 7 -23.90 65.52 -7.26
N GLY A 8 -22.87 65.68 -8.07
CA GLY A 8 -22.66 64.86 -9.27
C GLY A 8 -22.49 63.40 -8.89
N LYS A 9 -23.32 62.51 -9.47
CA LYS A 9 -23.10 61.06 -9.41
C LYS A 9 -21.80 60.75 -10.16
N MET A 10 -20.86 60.07 -9.49
CA MET A 10 -19.76 59.39 -10.19
C MET A 10 -20.35 58.33 -11.15
N PRO A 11 -19.75 58.10 -12.33
CA PRO A 11 -20.16 56.99 -13.17
C PRO A 11 -19.86 55.68 -12.42
N GLY A 12 -20.88 54.83 -12.27
CA GLY A 12 -20.72 53.50 -11.72
C GLY A 12 -19.70 52.70 -12.51
N ALA A 13 -18.90 51.88 -11.82
CA ALA A 13 -18.10 50.85 -12.46
C ALA A 13 -19.01 50.00 -13.36
N PRO A 14 -18.57 49.59 -14.56
CA PRO A 14 -19.40 48.78 -15.44
C PRO A 14 -19.71 47.47 -14.73
N GLU A 15 -20.99 47.24 -14.41
CA GLU A 15 -21.49 45.91 -14.07
C GLU A 15 -21.19 45.00 -15.26
N THR A 16 -20.30 44.04 -15.05
CA THR A 16 -20.04 42.98 -16.02
C THR A 16 -21.35 42.25 -16.28
N ALA A 17 -21.84 42.30 -17.52
CA ALA A 17 -23.03 41.57 -17.93
C ALA A 17 -22.87 40.08 -17.55
N PRO A 18 -23.89 39.44 -16.94
CA PRO A 18 -23.84 38.00 -16.66
C PRO A 18 -23.70 37.25 -17.99
N GLY A 19 -22.71 36.37 -18.09
CA GLY A 19 -22.41 35.64 -19.33
C GLY A 19 -23.59 34.78 -19.81
N ASP A 20 -23.63 34.50 -21.12
CA ASP A 20 -24.76 33.88 -21.85
C ASP A 20 -25.13 32.44 -21.44
N GLY A 21 -24.66 31.94 -20.29
CA GLY A 21 -24.98 30.61 -19.74
C GLY A 21 -24.38 29.42 -20.51
N ALA A 22 -23.79 29.65 -21.68
CA ALA A 22 -23.13 28.65 -22.49
C ALA A 22 -21.97 28.01 -21.73
N GLY A 23 -21.98 26.68 -21.60
CA GLY A 23 -20.91 25.91 -20.96
C GLY A 23 -21.12 25.60 -19.47
N ALA A 24 -22.14 26.13 -18.81
CA ALA A 24 -22.38 25.86 -17.38
C ALA A 24 -22.58 24.36 -17.05
N SER A 25 -23.16 23.57 -17.97
CA SER A 25 -23.25 22.11 -17.83
C SER A 25 -21.89 21.43 -17.96
N ARG A 26 -21.07 21.88 -18.91
CA ARG A 26 -19.70 21.36 -19.12
C ARG A 26 -18.81 21.68 -17.93
N GLN A 27 -18.90 22.91 -17.40
CA GLN A 27 -18.15 23.34 -16.22
C GLN A 27 -18.48 22.46 -15.01
N ARG A 28 -19.77 22.23 -14.71
CA ARG A 28 -20.18 21.34 -13.61
C ARG A 28 -19.64 19.92 -13.75
N LYS A 29 -19.65 19.36 -14.96
CA LYS A 29 -19.05 18.03 -15.22
C LYS A 29 -17.54 18.03 -14.98
N LEU A 30 -16.84 19.08 -15.42
CA LEU A 30 -15.39 19.18 -15.24
C LEU A 30 -15.01 19.38 -13.77
N GLU A 31 -15.73 20.23 -13.05
CA GLU A 31 -15.53 20.43 -11.61
C GLU A 31 -15.78 19.16 -10.81
N ALA A 32 -16.78 18.35 -11.18
CA ALA A 32 -17.00 17.05 -10.56
C ALA A 32 -15.80 16.10 -10.75
N LEU A 33 -15.23 16.06 -11.96
CA LEU A 33 -14.03 15.25 -12.25
C LEU A 33 -12.78 15.75 -11.49
N ILE A 34 -12.64 17.06 -11.26
CA ILE A 34 -11.50 17.63 -10.54
C ILE A 34 -11.61 17.42 -9.02
N ARG A 35 -12.84 17.34 -8.49
CA ARG A 35 -13.09 17.13 -7.05
C ARG A 35 -13.02 15.66 -6.62
N ASP A 36 -13.21 14.73 -7.55
CA ASP A 36 -13.14 13.30 -7.25
C ASP A 36 -11.70 12.90 -6.89
N PRO A 37 -11.42 12.44 -5.66
CA PRO A 37 -10.07 12.07 -5.23
C PRO A 37 -9.52 10.84 -5.98
N ARG A 38 -10.37 10.03 -6.61
CA ARG A 38 -9.95 8.88 -7.45
C ARG A 38 -9.75 9.27 -8.91
N SER A 39 -10.06 10.50 -9.29
CA SER A 39 -9.91 10.98 -10.65
C SER A 39 -8.44 11.22 -10.99
N PRO A 40 -7.98 10.84 -12.20
CA PRO A 40 -6.61 11.12 -12.65
C PRO A 40 -6.36 12.62 -12.90
N ILE A 41 -7.41 13.44 -12.93
CA ILE A 41 -7.33 14.89 -13.15
C ILE A 41 -7.79 15.70 -11.94
N ASN A 42 -7.69 15.12 -10.74
CA ASN A 42 -7.87 15.87 -9.51
C ASN A 42 -6.81 16.98 -9.37
N VAL A 43 -7.01 17.91 -8.44
CA VAL A 43 -6.10 19.07 -8.28
C VAL A 43 -4.65 18.65 -8.04
N GLU A 44 -4.40 17.63 -7.22
CA GLU A 44 -3.06 17.15 -6.90
C GLU A 44 -2.36 16.59 -8.14
N SER A 45 -3.07 15.80 -8.96
CA SER A 45 -2.55 15.28 -10.23
C SER A 45 -2.23 16.38 -11.25
N LEU A 46 -3.04 17.44 -11.30
CA LEU A 46 -2.77 18.59 -12.16
C LEU A 46 -1.52 19.37 -11.69
N LEU A 47 -1.31 19.48 -10.37
CA LEU A 47 -0.13 20.09 -9.79
C LEU A 47 1.12 19.24 -10.02
N ASP A 48 1.02 17.92 -9.88
CA ASP A 48 2.08 16.97 -10.25
C ASP A 48 2.48 17.16 -11.71
N GLY A 49 1.50 17.27 -12.63
CA GLY A 49 1.77 17.51 -14.04
C GLY A 49 2.59 18.77 -14.31
N LEU A 50 2.27 19.87 -13.63
CA LEU A 50 3.03 21.13 -13.74
C LEU A 50 4.43 21.01 -13.11
N ASN A 51 4.53 20.38 -11.94
CA ASN A 51 5.81 20.16 -11.25
C ASN A 51 6.77 19.30 -12.08
N SER A 52 6.30 18.14 -12.56
CA SER A 52 7.06 17.21 -13.40
C SER A 52 7.51 17.85 -14.70
N LEU A 53 6.63 18.62 -15.36
CA LEU A 53 6.99 19.33 -16.59
C LEU A 53 8.11 20.36 -16.37
N VAL A 54 8.09 21.09 -15.25
CA VAL A 54 9.20 22.00 -14.92
C VAL A 54 10.49 21.23 -14.63
N LEU A 55 10.42 20.13 -13.86
CA LEU A 55 11.59 19.31 -13.54
C LEU A 55 12.27 18.72 -14.78
N ASP A 56 11.50 18.16 -15.72
CA ASP A 56 12.07 17.53 -16.92
C ASP A 56 12.58 18.54 -17.97
N LEU A 57 12.22 19.82 -17.84
CA LEU A 57 12.60 20.87 -18.80
C LEU A 57 13.73 21.79 -18.30
N ASP A 58 13.94 21.89 -16.99
CA ASP A 58 14.88 22.84 -16.37
C ASP A 58 16.35 22.38 -16.43
N PHE A 59 16.84 22.16 -17.66
CA PHE A 59 18.23 21.82 -17.92
C PHE A 59 18.87 22.77 -18.95
N PRO A 60 20.17 23.10 -18.81
CA PRO A 60 20.83 24.06 -19.69
C PRO A 60 20.76 23.71 -21.18
N ALA A 61 20.77 22.42 -21.53
CA ALA A 61 20.64 21.96 -22.92
C ALA A 61 19.24 22.21 -23.48
N LEU A 62 18.20 21.96 -22.70
CA LEU A 62 16.80 22.13 -23.09
C LEU A 62 16.37 23.61 -23.13
N ARG A 63 16.88 24.44 -22.21
CA ARG A 63 16.64 25.90 -22.19
C ARG A 63 17.15 26.63 -23.44
N LYS A 64 17.96 26.01 -24.30
CA LYS A 64 18.30 26.58 -25.63
C LYS A 64 17.08 26.71 -26.55
N ASN A 65 16.04 25.92 -26.31
CA ASN A 65 14.76 26.06 -27.02
C ASN A 65 13.96 27.23 -26.43
N LYS A 66 13.70 28.25 -27.26
CA LYS A 66 12.97 29.47 -26.84
C LYS A 66 11.60 29.19 -26.24
N ASN A 67 10.90 28.14 -26.68
CA ASN A 67 9.58 27.81 -26.14
C ASN A 67 9.71 27.30 -24.69
N ILE A 68 10.72 26.47 -24.43
CA ILE A 68 11.00 25.92 -23.10
C ILE A 68 11.44 27.05 -22.16
N ASP A 69 12.39 27.88 -22.58
CA ASP A 69 12.89 28.97 -21.73
C ASP A 69 11.80 29.99 -21.38
N ASN A 70 10.98 30.39 -22.36
CA ASN A 70 9.84 31.29 -22.12
C ASN A 70 8.79 30.69 -21.17
N PHE A 71 8.56 29.37 -21.25
CA PHE A 71 7.67 28.67 -20.35
C PHE A 71 8.23 28.65 -18.92
N LEU A 72 9.49 28.24 -18.75
CA LEU A 72 10.14 28.17 -17.44
C LEU A 72 10.22 29.56 -16.79
N ASN A 73 10.63 30.59 -17.53
CA ASN A 73 10.68 31.97 -17.02
C ASN A 73 9.32 32.46 -16.50
N ARG A 74 8.21 31.95 -17.04
CA ARG A 74 6.84 32.27 -16.60
C ARG A 74 6.43 31.51 -15.34
N TYR A 75 6.75 30.22 -15.26
CA TYR A 75 6.20 29.32 -14.25
C TYR A 75 7.15 28.95 -13.10
N GLU A 76 8.47 29.08 -13.27
CA GLU A 76 9.47 28.64 -12.28
C GLU A 76 9.21 29.22 -10.88
N LYS A 77 8.87 30.51 -10.79
CA LYS A 77 8.60 31.18 -9.51
C LYS A 77 7.35 30.63 -8.80
N ILE A 78 6.27 30.41 -9.53
CA ILE A 78 5.02 29.90 -8.93
C ILE A 78 5.16 28.42 -8.57
N VAL A 79 5.87 27.63 -9.40
CA VAL A 79 6.18 26.23 -9.09
C VAL A 79 7.05 26.12 -7.83
N LYS A 80 8.08 26.94 -7.67
CA LYS A 80 8.88 27.00 -6.43
C LYS A 80 8.01 27.33 -5.21
N LYS A 81 7.05 28.26 -5.35
CA LYS A 81 6.12 28.60 -4.27
C LYS A 81 5.18 27.44 -3.93
N ILE A 82 4.65 26.73 -4.95
CA ILE A 82 3.79 25.55 -4.76
C ILE A 82 4.55 24.46 -4.01
N ARG A 83 5.77 24.11 -4.44
CA ARG A 83 6.61 23.11 -3.74
C ARG A 83 6.91 23.48 -2.29
N GLY A 84 7.05 24.77 -1.98
CA GLY A 84 7.24 25.23 -0.60
C GLY A 84 6.01 25.05 0.29
N LEU A 85 4.81 24.95 -0.30
CA LEU A 85 3.53 24.80 0.41
C LEU A 85 3.05 23.34 0.46
N GLN A 86 3.39 22.53 -0.54
CA GLN A 86 3.08 21.10 -0.55
C GLN A 86 3.91 20.37 0.51
N MET A 87 3.39 19.21 0.93
CA MET A 87 4.10 18.31 1.84
C MET A 87 5.40 17.82 1.21
N LYS A 88 6.45 17.73 2.02
CA LYS A 88 7.81 17.34 1.61
C LYS A 88 8.50 16.55 2.72
N ALA A 89 9.57 15.84 2.36
CA ALA A 89 10.31 15.00 3.29
C ALA A 89 10.85 15.79 4.50
N GLU A 90 11.21 17.07 4.30
CA GLU A 90 11.71 17.94 5.37
C GLU A 90 10.66 18.27 6.44
N ASP A 91 9.39 17.96 6.22
CA ASP A 91 8.32 18.11 7.22
C ASP A 91 8.34 16.98 8.28
N TYR A 92 9.21 15.97 8.10
CA TYR A 92 9.34 14.81 8.97
C TYR A 92 10.74 14.72 9.59
N ASP A 93 10.82 14.31 10.86
CA ASP A 93 12.04 13.88 11.52
C ASP A 93 12.16 12.36 11.39
N VAL A 94 13.27 11.90 10.81
CA VAL A 94 13.57 10.46 10.69
C VAL A 94 14.12 9.95 12.02
N VAL A 95 13.45 8.95 12.58
CA VAL A 95 13.83 8.33 13.86
C VAL A 95 14.76 7.14 13.63
N LYS A 96 14.34 6.19 12.79
CA LYS A 96 15.06 4.95 12.50
C LYS A 96 14.64 4.40 11.13
N VAL A 97 15.53 3.75 10.40
CA VAL A 97 15.17 2.91 9.25
C VAL A 97 14.72 1.55 9.80
N ILE A 98 13.49 1.13 9.47
CA ILE A 98 12.83 -0.07 10.02
C ILE A 98 12.54 -1.15 8.97
N GLY A 99 12.75 -0.86 7.68
CA GLY A 99 12.66 -1.83 6.59
C GLY A 99 13.48 -1.41 5.38
N ARG A 100 13.96 -2.37 4.59
CA ARG A 100 14.62 -2.11 3.30
C ARG A 100 14.10 -3.09 2.25
N GLY A 101 13.69 -2.56 1.10
CA GLY A 101 13.14 -3.32 -0.01
C GLY A 101 13.92 -3.10 -1.31
N ALA A 102 13.45 -3.72 -2.39
CA ALA A 102 14.13 -3.70 -3.68
C ALA A 102 14.30 -2.31 -4.31
N PHE A 103 13.40 -1.37 -3.99
CA PHE A 103 13.32 -0.04 -4.59
C PHE A 103 13.54 1.11 -3.60
N GLY A 104 13.81 0.81 -2.33
CA GLY A 104 14.02 1.83 -1.30
C GLY A 104 13.89 1.29 0.11
N GLU A 105 13.44 2.14 1.03
CA GLU A 105 13.43 1.84 2.47
C GLU A 105 12.17 2.35 3.16
N VAL A 106 11.91 1.81 4.35
CA VAL A 106 10.82 2.23 5.23
C VAL A 106 11.43 2.86 6.47
N GLN A 107 11.04 4.09 6.73
CA GLN A 107 11.53 4.91 7.84
C GLN A 107 10.44 5.09 8.89
N LEU A 108 10.77 4.89 10.16
CA LEU A 108 9.99 5.39 11.27
C LEU A 108 10.21 6.91 11.36
N VAL A 109 9.14 7.68 11.23
CA VAL A 109 9.21 9.15 11.17
C VAL A 109 8.23 9.82 12.13
N ARG A 110 8.59 11.01 12.60
CA ARG A 110 7.69 11.90 13.34
C ARG A 110 7.41 13.15 12.52
N HIS A 111 6.15 13.46 12.27
CA HIS A 111 5.78 14.70 11.58
C HIS A 111 6.02 15.90 12.50
N LYS A 112 6.81 16.89 12.04
CA LYS A 112 7.29 18.00 12.87
C LYS A 112 6.18 18.86 13.46
N ALA A 113 5.14 19.15 12.68
CA ALA A 113 4.09 20.06 13.13
C ALA A 113 3.07 19.37 14.06
N SER A 114 2.66 18.14 13.73
CA SER A 114 1.62 17.42 14.50
C SER A 114 2.18 16.51 15.59
N GLN A 115 3.49 16.26 15.59
CA GLN A 115 4.19 15.32 16.47
C GLN A 115 3.70 13.86 16.37
N LYS A 116 2.85 13.54 15.38
CA LYS A 116 2.37 12.18 15.13
C LYS A 116 3.46 11.32 14.49
N VAL A 117 3.49 10.05 14.85
CA VAL A 117 4.45 9.04 14.37
C VAL A 117 3.83 8.23 13.23
N TYR A 118 4.64 7.91 12.23
CA TYR A 118 4.25 7.19 11.01
C TYR A 118 5.37 6.26 10.54
N ALA A 119 5.01 5.28 9.70
CA ALA A 119 5.96 4.60 8.84
C ALA A 119 5.94 5.26 7.46
N MET A 120 7.10 5.65 6.92
CA MET A 120 7.23 6.30 5.63
C MET A 120 8.02 5.40 4.68
N LYS A 121 7.37 4.87 3.64
CA LYS A 121 8.00 4.07 2.58
C LYS A 121 8.49 5.01 1.47
N LEU A 122 9.78 4.90 1.13
CA LEU A 122 10.44 5.64 0.07
C LEU A 122 10.67 4.71 -1.11
N LEU A 123 10.30 5.14 -2.31
CA LEU A 123 10.56 4.42 -3.57
C LEU A 123 11.42 5.28 -4.49
N SER A 124 12.59 4.78 -4.88
CA SER A 124 13.51 5.46 -5.78
C SER A 124 12.96 5.50 -7.20
N LYS A 125 12.67 6.71 -7.69
CA LYS A 125 12.23 6.93 -9.08
C LYS A 125 13.28 6.42 -10.07
N PHE A 126 14.55 6.58 -9.74
CA PHE A 126 15.66 6.14 -10.59
C PHE A 126 15.68 4.62 -10.75
N GLU A 127 15.62 3.87 -9.65
CA GLU A 127 15.65 2.39 -9.72
C GLU A 127 14.43 1.83 -10.47
N MET A 128 13.26 2.43 -10.28
CA MET A 128 12.03 2.02 -10.97
C MET A 128 12.13 2.20 -12.49
N ILE A 129 12.66 3.33 -12.96
CA ILE A 129 12.89 3.57 -14.39
C ILE A 129 13.99 2.66 -14.94
N LYS A 130 15.09 2.48 -14.20
CA LYS A 130 16.23 1.63 -14.60
C LYS A 130 15.82 0.17 -14.77
N ARG A 131 14.95 -0.35 -13.90
CA ARG A 131 14.45 -1.74 -13.94
C ARG A 131 13.21 -1.93 -14.82
N SER A 132 12.72 -0.86 -15.46
CA SER A 132 11.49 -0.87 -16.28
C SER A 132 10.25 -1.33 -15.50
N ASP A 133 10.19 -1.04 -14.21
CA ASP A 133 9.08 -1.40 -13.32
C ASP A 133 8.58 -0.16 -12.57
N SER A 134 7.67 0.58 -13.23
CA SER A 134 7.21 1.91 -12.79
C SER A 134 5.68 2.05 -12.80
N ALA A 135 4.97 0.96 -12.60
CA ALA A 135 3.50 0.97 -12.52
C ALA A 135 2.92 0.29 -11.26
N PHE A 136 3.72 -0.53 -10.55
CA PHE A 136 3.26 -1.31 -9.41
C PHE A 136 2.68 -0.47 -8.26
N PHE A 137 3.21 0.74 -8.06
CA PHE A 137 2.85 1.61 -6.94
C PHE A 137 1.44 2.21 -7.05
N TRP A 138 0.80 2.17 -8.22
CA TRP A 138 -0.55 2.72 -8.39
C TRP A 138 -1.57 1.92 -7.60
N GLU A 139 -1.57 0.60 -7.77
CA GLU A 139 -2.45 -0.30 -7.01
C GLU A 139 -2.06 -0.28 -5.53
N GLU A 140 -0.76 -0.29 -5.21
CA GLU A 140 -0.30 -0.23 -3.82
C GLU A 140 -0.83 1.01 -3.09
N ARG A 141 -0.70 2.19 -3.71
CA ARG A 141 -1.24 3.43 -3.16
C ARG A 141 -2.77 3.37 -3.03
N ASP A 142 -3.46 2.94 -4.09
CA ASP A 142 -4.92 2.94 -4.11
C ASP A 142 -5.53 1.98 -3.10
N ILE A 143 -4.93 0.81 -2.91
CA ILE A 143 -5.34 -0.17 -1.90
C ILE A 143 -5.21 0.46 -0.51
N MET A 144 -4.03 0.97 -0.15
CA MET A 144 -3.82 1.53 1.19
C MET A 144 -4.61 2.82 1.43
N ALA A 145 -4.91 3.60 0.38
CA ALA A 145 -5.72 4.82 0.47
C ALA A 145 -7.22 4.53 0.63
N PHE A 146 -7.75 3.53 -0.10
CA PHE A 146 -9.19 3.39 -0.32
C PHE A 146 -9.80 2.06 0.17
N ALA A 147 -9.00 1.09 0.64
CA ALA A 147 -9.52 -0.19 1.14
C ALA A 147 -10.53 -0.04 2.29
N ASN A 148 -10.35 0.98 3.14
CA ASN A 148 -11.14 1.21 4.36
C ASN A 148 -11.38 -0.08 5.16
N SER A 149 -10.34 -0.90 5.30
CA SER A 149 -10.38 -2.21 5.95
C SER A 149 -9.42 -2.22 7.14
N PRO A 150 -9.82 -2.79 8.29
CA PRO A 150 -8.93 -2.92 9.42
C PRO A 150 -7.77 -3.92 9.15
N TRP A 151 -7.84 -4.69 8.06
CA TRP A 151 -6.85 -5.69 7.67
C TRP A 151 -5.75 -5.18 6.73
N VAL A 152 -5.84 -3.92 6.30
CA VAL A 152 -4.88 -3.28 5.39
C VAL A 152 -4.20 -2.15 6.13
N VAL A 153 -2.87 -2.01 5.97
CA VAL A 153 -2.13 -0.85 6.46
C VAL A 153 -2.62 0.41 5.74
N GLN A 154 -3.00 1.41 6.51
CA GLN A 154 -3.63 2.61 5.99
C GLN A 154 -2.63 3.68 5.54
N LEU A 155 -2.86 4.23 4.34
CA LEU A 155 -2.14 5.39 3.81
C LEU A 155 -2.82 6.70 4.22
N PHE A 156 -2.04 7.64 4.75
CA PHE A 156 -2.50 9.00 5.06
C PHE A 156 -2.12 10.00 3.98
N TYR A 157 -0.87 9.93 3.51
CA TYR A 157 -0.33 10.87 2.53
C TYR A 157 0.55 10.14 1.52
N ALA A 158 0.45 10.54 0.26
CA ALA A 158 1.45 10.22 -0.75
C ALA A 158 1.95 11.52 -1.36
N PHE A 159 3.26 11.66 -1.53
CA PHE A 159 3.87 12.83 -2.17
C PHE A 159 5.18 12.42 -2.85
N GLN A 160 5.82 13.36 -3.52
CA GLN A 160 7.02 13.07 -4.31
C GLN A 160 7.95 14.29 -4.40
N ASP A 161 9.23 14.02 -4.60
CA ASP A 161 10.23 15.01 -5.01
C ASP A 161 10.89 14.59 -6.34
N ASP A 162 12.04 15.13 -6.69
CA ASP A 162 12.74 14.78 -7.93
C ASP A 162 13.36 13.36 -7.93
N ARG A 163 13.51 12.74 -6.75
CA ARG A 163 14.23 11.47 -6.54
C ARG A 163 13.34 10.33 -6.06
N TYR A 164 12.37 10.59 -5.20
CA TYR A 164 11.59 9.57 -4.50
C TYR A 164 10.08 9.81 -4.60
N LEU A 165 9.34 8.71 -4.49
CA LEU A 165 7.95 8.68 -4.05
C LEU A 165 7.92 8.38 -2.56
N TYR A 166 7.02 9.03 -1.83
CA TYR A 166 6.84 8.87 -0.38
C TYR A 166 5.42 8.42 -0.09
N MET A 167 5.28 7.38 0.73
CA MET A 167 4.01 6.88 1.25
C MET A 167 4.03 6.91 2.78
N VAL A 168 3.22 7.76 3.38
CA VAL A 168 3.12 7.94 4.83
C VAL A 168 1.95 7.11 5.36
N MET A 169 2.27 6.07 6.10
CA MET A 169 1.37 5.01 6.55
C MET A 169 1.28 4.98 8.07
N GLU A 170 0.25 4.32 8.60
CA GLU A 170 0.21 3.99 10.02
C GLU A 170 1.42 3.14 10.42
N TYR A 171 2.02 3.46 11.58
CA TYR A 171 3.12 2.66 12.11
C TYR A 171 2.60 1.39 12.78
N MET A 172 3.25 0.26 12.46
CA MET A 172 2.91 -1.08 12.95
C MET A 172 3.98 -1.54 13.96
N PRO A 173 3.87 -1.20 15.24
CA PRO A 173 4.97 -1.34 16.20
C PRO A 173 5.25 -2.78 16.63
N GLY A 174 4.37 -3.74 16.31
CA GLY A 174 4.55 -5.15 16.65
C GLY A 174 5.53 -5.91 15.74
N GLY A 175 6.08 -5.25 14.72
CA GLY A 175 6.95 -5.90 13.73
C GLY A 175 6.16 -6.73 12.73
N ASP A 176 6.86 -7.63 12.04
CA ASP A 176 6.29 -8.62 11.12
C ASP A 176 6.20 -10.02 11.75
N LEU A 177 5.58 -10.96 11.04
CA LEU A 177 5.48 -12.35 11.52
C LEU A 177 6.80 -13.13 11.37
N VAL A 178 7.78 -12.68 10.58
CA VAL A 178 9.12 -13.28 10.55
C VAL A 178 9.78 -13.11 11.92
N ASN A 179 9.77 -11.88 12.44
CA ASN A 179 10.31 -11.57 13.76
C ASN A 179 9.56 -12.32 14.88
N LEU A 180 8.24 -12.50 14.76
CA LEU A 180 7.48 -13.31 15.72
C LEU A 180 7.93 -14.77 15.71
N MET A 181 8.01 -15.40 14.53
CA MET A 181 8.41 -16.82 14.41
C MET A 181 9.87 -17.04 14.80
N SER A 182 10.74 -16.04 14.64
CA SER A 182 12.15 -16.13 15.04
C SER A 182 12.36 -16.06 16.56
N ASN A 183 11.44 -15.40 17.29
CA ASN A 183 11.53 -15.18 18.73
C ASN A 183 10.72 -16.16 19.58
N TYR A 184 9.76 -16.88 18.97
CA TYR A 184 8.84 -17.75 19.67
C TYR A 184 8.64 -19.08 18.95
N ASP A 185 8.65 -20.18 19.71
CA ASP A 185 8.08 -21.44 19.26
C ASP A 185 6.56 -21.29 19.17
N VAL A 186 6.00 -21.32 17.96
CA VAL A 186 4.59 -21.00 17.71
C VAL A 186 3.71 -22.24 17.94
N PRO A 187 2.84 -22.26 18.98
CA PRO A 187 1.90 -23.35 19.16
C PRO A 187 0.75 -23.28 18.15
N GLU A 188 0.10 -24.41 17.87
CA GLU A 188 -1.07 -24.47 16.97
C GLU A 188 -2.18 -23.46 17.29
N LYS A 189 -2.35 -23.13 18.57
CA LYS A 189 -3.33 -22.13 19.01
C LYS A 189 -3.04 -20.74 18.43
N TRP A 190 -1.76 -20.35 18.34
CA TRP A 190 -1.31 -19.09 17.76
C TRP A 190 -1.39 -19.16 16.23
N ALA A 191 -0.90 -20.25 15.64
CA ALA A 191 -0.97 -20.47 14.20
C ALA A 191 -2.41 -20.40 13.67
N LYS A 192 -3.37 -20.95 14.43
CA LYS A 192 -4.81 -20.85 14.13
C LYS A 192 -5.32 -19.41 14.13
N PHE A 193 -4.88 -18.60 15.10
CA PHE A 193 -5.27 -17.19 15.20
C PHE A 193 -4.72 -16.38 14.01
N TYR A 194 -3.41 -16.41 13.79
CA TYR A 194 -2.80 -15.62 12.72
C TYR A 194 -3.24 -16.10 11.33
N THR A 195 -3.39 -17.41 11.12
CA THR A 195 -3.94 -17.94 9.86
C THR A 195 -5.38 -17.47 9.62
N ALA A 196 -6.22 -17.41 10.65
CA ALA A 196 -7.58 -16.89 10.52
C ALA A 196 -7.60 -15.41 10.16
N GLU A 197 -6.75 -14.59 10.79
CA GLU A 197 -6.60 -13.17 10.44
C GLU A 197 -6.06 -12.96 9.02
N VAL A 198 -5.08 -13.75 8.57
CA VAL A 198 -4.61 -13.75 7.17
C VAL A 198 -5.76 -14.09 6.21
N VAL A 199 -6.58 -15.09 6.53
CA VAL A 199 -7.74 -15.47 5.70
C VAL A 199 -8.73 -14.31 5.56
N LEU A 200 -9.05 -13.61 6.65
CA LEU A 200 -9.93 -12.44 6.60
C LEU A 200 -9.31 -11.26 5.86
N ALA A 201 -8.00 -11.05 6.01
CA ALA A 201 -7.27 -10.01 5.30
C ALA A 201 -7.28 -10.25 3.79
N LEU A 202 -7.00 -11.48 3.35
CA LEU A 202 -7.06 -11.85 1.93
C LEU A 202 -8.47 -11.80 1.36
N ASP A 203 -9.48 -12.22 2.12
CA ASP A 203 -10.88 -12.09 1.70
C ASP A 203 -11.28 -10.62 1.48
N ALA A 204 -10.76 -9.70 2.30
CA ALA A 204 -10.95 -8.26 2.09
C ALA A 204 -10.29 -7.77 0.78
N ILE A 205 -9.06 -8.21 0.49
CA ILE A 205 -8.36 -7.89 -0.77
C ILE A 205 -9.10 -8.48 -1.98
N HIS A 206 -9.52 -9.75 -1.90
CA HIS A 206 -10.26 -10.43 -2.97
C HIS A 206 -11.63 -9.77 -3.22
N SER A 207 -12.29 -9.30 -2.16
CA SER A 207 -13.56 -8.55 -2.25
C SER A 207 -13.42 -7.20 -2.94
N MET A 208 -12.22 -6.59 -2.90
CA MET A 208 -11.89 -5.39 -3.68
C MET A 208 -11.56 -5.70 -5.15
N GLY A 209 -11.60 -6.98 -5.56
CA GLY A 209 -11.31 -7.38 -6.93
C GLY A 209 -9.82 -7.56 -7.22
N LEU A 210 -8.99 -7.79 -6.20
CA LEU A 210 -7.54 -7.87 -6.31
C LEU A 210 -7.00 -9.24 -5.87
N ILE A 211 -5.84 -9.62 -6.39
CA ILE A 211 -5.04 -10.79 -5.95
C ILE A 211 -3.69 -10.27 -5.46
N HIS A 212 -3.21 -10.73 -4.30
CA HIS A 212 -2.00 -10.21 -3.67
C HIS A 212 -0.71 -10.68 -4.33
N ARG A 213 -0.59 -11.99 -4.60
CA ARG A 213 0.52 -12.66 -5.30
C ARG A 213 1.89 -12.67 -4.60
N ASP A 214 2.01 -12.15 -3.38
CA ASP A 214 3.24 -12.21 -2.55
C ASP A 214 2.87 -12.26 -1.06
N VAL A 215 1.97 -13.17 -0.72
CA VAL A 215 1.56 -13.39 0.67
C VAL A 215 2.67 -14.15 1.38
N LYS A 216 3.27 -13.51 2.39
CA LYS A 216 4.37 -14.06 3.19
C LYS A 216 4.46 -13.35 4.54
N PRO A 217 5.15 -13.93 5.54
CA PRO A 217 5.25 -13.36 6.89
C PRO A 217 5.84 -11.95 6.93
N ASP A 218 6.77 -11.59 6.04
CA ASP A 218 7.36 -10.24 5.95
C ASP A 218 6.31 -9.16 5.66
N ASN A 219 5.25 -9.52 4.94
CA ASN A 219 4.16 -8.63 4.54
C ASN A 219 2.99 -8.65 5.55
N MET A 220 3.12 -9.39 6.66
CA MET A 220 2.11 -9.56 7.71
C MET A 220 2.56 -8.81 8.97
N LEU A 221 2.15 -7.54 9.09
CA LEU A 221 2.55 -6.67 10.18
C LEU A 221 1.58 -6.73 11.36
N LEU A 222 2.10 -6.52 12.58
CA LEU A 222 1.32 -6.53 13.82
C LEU A 222 1.13 -5.12 14.38
N ASP A 223 -0.11 -4.77 14.70
CA ASP A 223 -0.44 -3.49 15.31
C ASP A 223 -0.07 -3.45 16.80
N LYS A 224 -0.33 -2.31 17.46
CA LYS A 224 -0.06 -2.11 18.90
C LYS A 224 -0.80 -3.10 19.82
N HIS A 225 -1.78 -3.84 19.31
CA HIS A 225 -2.55 -4.84 20.05
C HIS A 225 -2.19 -6.27 19.62
N GLY A 226 -1.24 -6.45 18.69
CA GLY A 226 -0.82 -7.75 18.20
C GLY A 226 -1.70 -8.32 17.08
N HIS A 227 -2.58 -7.52 16.48
CA HIS A 227 -3.44 -7.96 15.38
C HIS A 227 -2.82 -7.66 14.01
N LEU A 228 -3.10 -8.54 13.06
CA LEU A 228 -2.50 -8.53 11.73
C LEU A 228 -3.06 -7.42 10.84
N LYS A 229 -2.19 -6.81 10.05
CA LYS A 229 -2.52 -6.06 8.83
C LYS A 229 -1.56 -6.48 7.72
N LEU A 230 -2.07 -6.59 6.50
CA LEU A 230 -1.24 -6.78 5.31
C LEU A 230 -0.60 -5.45 4.91
N ALA A 231 0.65 -5.54 4.50
CA ALA A 231 1.46 -4.48 3.92
C ALA A 231 2.05 -4.94 2.58
N ASP A 232 2.69 -4.01 1.87
CA ASP A 232 3.35 -4.22 0.57
C ASP A 232 2.46 -4.86 -0.52
N PHE A 233 1.70 -3.99 -1.18
CA PHE A 233 0.78 -4.38 -2.24
C PHE A 233 1.36 -4.16 -3.63
N GLY A 234 2.69 -4.01 -3.76
CA GLY A 234 3.35 -3.78 -5.06
C GLY A 234 3.12 -4.92 -6.06
N THR A 235 2.90 -6.15 -5.58
CA THR A 235 2.56 -7.27 -6.45
C THR A 235 1.06 -7.43 -6.67
N CYS A 236 0.18 -6.56 -6.18
CA CYS A 236 -1.26 -6.75 -6.40
C CYS A 236 -1.64 -6.61 -7.88
N MET A 237 -2.63 -7.39 -8.31
CA MET A 237 -3.26 -7.22 -9.63
C MET A 237 -4.77 -7.30 -9.55
N LYS A 238 -5.42 -6.45 -10.34
CA LYS A 238 -6.87 -6.42 -10.47
C LYS A 238 -7.35 -7.58 -11.32
N MET A 239 -8.32 -8.32 -10.80
CA MET A 239 -9.01 -9.40 -11.49
C MET A 239 -9.86 -8.84 -12.64
N ASP A 240 -9.93 -9.61 -13.73
CA ASP A 240 -10.90 -9.40 -14.79
C ASP A 240 -12.32 -9.82 -14.37
N GLU A 241 -13.28 -9.70 -15.29
CA GLU A 241 -14.69 -10.08 -15.05
C GLU A 241 -14.87 -11.57 -14.71
N THR A 242 -13.87 -12.42 -15.02
CA THR A 242 -13.88 -13.85 -14.72
C THR A 242 -13.22 -14.19 -13.37
N GLY A 243 -12.68 -13.19 -12.66
CA GLY A 243 -11.97 -13.39 -11.41
C GLY A 243 -10.52 -13.88 -11.60
N MET A 244 -9.95 -13.70 -12.79
CA MET A 244 -8.60 -14.14 -13.15
C MET A 244 -7.69 -12.95 -13.41
N VAL A 245 -6.38 -13.18 -13.38
CA VAL A 245 -5.37 -12.24 -13.87
C VAL A 245 -4.54 -12.90 -14.96
N HIS A 246 -4.08 -12.08 -15.92
CA HIS A 246 -3.14 -12.50 -16.95
C HIS A 246 -1.80 -11.81 -16.74
N CYS A 247 -0.75 -12.57 -16.41
CA CYS A 247 0.57 -12.03 -16.16
C CYS A 247 1.66 -13.05 -16.50
N ASP A 248 2.55 -12.66 -17.41
CA ASP A 248 3.67 -13.49 -17.88
C ASP A 248 4.92 -13.37 -16.99
N THR A 249 4.89 -12.47 -16.01
CA THR A 249 5.98 -12.27 -15.04
C THR A 249 5.65 -13.04 -13.76
N ALA A 250 6.48 -14.04 -13.42
CA ALA A 250 6.43 -14.59 -12.06
C ALA A 250 6.95 -13.52 -11.08
N VAL A 251 6.06 -13.16 -10.17
CA VAL A 251 6.32 -12.27 -9.05
C VAL A 251 6.09 -13.05 -7.76
N GLY A 252 6.71 -12.59 -6.68
CA GLY A 252 6.60 -13.19 -5.37
C GLY A 252 7.89 -13.83 -4.88
N THR A 253 7.90 -14.13 -3.59
CA THR A 253 9.05 -14.72 -2.90
C THR A 253 9.16 -16.22 -3.22
N PRO A 254 10.35 -16.73 -3.56
CA PRO A 254 10.51 -18.10 -4.07
C PRO A 254 9.91 -19.21 -3.22
N ASP A 255 9.90 -19.09 -1.90
CA ASP A 255 9.38 -20.11 -0.99
C ASP A 255 7.85 -20.15 -0.89
N TYR A 256 7.16 -19.05 -1.22
CA TYR A 256 5.69 -18.91 -1.06
C TYR A 256 4.94 -18.88 -2.40
N ILE A 257 5.66 -18.81 -3.51
CA ILE A 257 5.07 -18.74 -4.85
C ILE A 257 4.35 -20.04 -5.21
N SER A 258 3.17 -19.92 -5.82
CA SER A 258 2.36 -21.08 -6.22
C SER A 258 2.84 -21.72 -7.53
N PRO A 259 2.57 -23.03 -7.76
CA PRO A 259 3.00 -23.72 -8.98
C PRO A 259 2.47 -23.10 -10.27
N GLU A 260 1.25 -22.57 -10.27
CA GLU A 260 0.65 -21.95 -11.45
C GLU A 260 1.25 -20.57 -11.76
N VAL A 261 1.66 -19.79 -10.75
CA VAL A 261 2.38 -18.53 -10.96
C VAL A 261 3.81 -18.80 -11.44
N LEU A 262 4.46 -19.88 -11.01
CA LEU A 262 5.74 -20.30 -11.60
C LEU A 262 5.60 -20.73 -13.07
N LYS A 263 4.54 -21.47 -13.39
CA LYS A 263 4.25 -21.90 -14.78
C LYS A 263 3.90 -20.75 -15.71
N SER A 264 3.43 -19.61 -15.20
CA SER A 264 3.05 -18.46 -16.03
C SER A 264 4.21 -17.93 -16.89
N GLN A 265 5.46 -18.07 -16.42
CA GLN A 265 6.65 -17.72 -17.22
C GLN A 265 6.80 -18.54 -18.51
N GLY A 266 6.13 -19.70 -18.60
CA GLY A 266 6.16 -20.62 -19.74
C GLY A 266 5.06 -20.38 -20.78
N GLY A 267 4.20 -19.36 -20.62
CA GLY A 267 3.17 -18.97 -21.59
C GLY A 267 1.72 -19.25 -21.18
N ASP A 268 1.48 -19.96 -20.07
CA ASP A 268 0.14 -20.18 -19.49
C ASP A 268 -0.12 -19.19 -18.34
N GLY A 269 -0.19 -17.89 -18.70
CA GLY A 269 -0.17 -16.78 -17.74
C GLY A 269 -1.46 -16.50 -16.96
N TYR A 270 -2.40 -17.46 -16.83
CA TYR A 270 -3.73 -17.24 -16.24
C TYR A 270 -3.90 -17.96 -14.90
N TYR A 271 -4.11 -17.18 -13.83
CA TYR A 271 -4.37 -17.69 -12.49
C TYR A 271 -5.37 -16.79 -11.76
N GLY A 272 -6.04 -17.36 -10.76
CA GLY A 272 -7.05 -16.66 -9.95
C GLY A 272 -6.61 -16.53 -8.50
N ARG A 273 -7.56 -16.10 -7.65
CA ARG A 273 -7.34 -15.85 -6.22
C ARG A 273 -6.82 -17.06 -5.43
N GLU A 274 -6.97 -18.26 -5.98
CA GLU A 274 -6.49 -19.50 -5.36
C GLU A 274 -4.97 -19.57 -5.22
N CYS A 275 -4.20 -18.73 -5.94
CA CYS A 275 -2.76 -18.65 -5.75
C CYS A 275 -2.38 -18.06 -4.38
N ASP A 276 -3.17 -17.12 -3.83
CA ASP A 276 -2.90 -16.55 -2.50
C ASP A 276 -3.14 -17.61 -1.40
N TRP A 277 -4.12 -18.50 -1.60
CA TRP A 277 -4.41 -19.59 -0.65
C TRP A 277 -3.32 -20.65 -0.59
N TRP A 278 -2.55 -20.83 -1.66
CA TRP A 278 -1.33 -21.67 -1.61
C TRP A 278 -0.34 -21.11 -0.59
N SER A 279 -0.07 -19.80 -0.66
CA SER A 279 0.86 -19.13 0.23
C SER A 279 0.39 -19.15 1.69
N VAL A 280 -0.92 -19.15 1.96
CA VAL A 280 -1.47 -19.42 3.30
C VAL A 280 -1.13 -20.83 3.79
N GLY A 281 -1.14 -21.83 2.91
CA GLY A 281 -0.71 -23.19 3.23
C GLY A 281 0.79 -23.27 3.56
N VAL A 282 1.62 -22.56 2.80
CA VAL A 282 3.07 -22.45 3.06
C VAL A 282 3.32 -21.77 4.41
N PHE A 283 2.66 -20.64 4.66
CA PHE A 283 2.74 -19.89 5.92
C PHE A 283 2.35 -20.76 7.12
N LEU A 284 1.21 -21.45 7.07
CA LEU A 284 0.78 -22.32 8.16
C LEU A 284 1.74 -23.50 8.39
N TYR A 285 2.35 -24.04 7.33
CA TYR A 285 3.38 -25.07 7.46
C TYR A 285 4.59 -24.51 8.21
N GLU A 286 5.12 -23.38 7.77
CA GLU A 286 6.30 -22.75 8.37
C GLU A 286 6.07 -22.41 9.85
N MET A 287 4.91 -21.83 10.21
CA MET A 287 4.59 -21.56 11.62
C MET A 287 4.65 -22.81 12.51
N LEU A 288 4.27 -23.98 11.98
CA LEU A 288 4.14 -25.21 12.77
C LEU A 288 5.37 -26.13 12.69
N VAL A 289 6.21 -25.96 11.68
CA VAL A 289 7.37 -26.82 11.41
C VAL A 289 8.67 -26.08 11.67
N GLY A 290 8.70 -24.75 11.49
CA GLY A 290 9.88 -23.90 11.62
C GLY A 290 10.63 -23.63 10.31
N ASP A 291 10.36 -24.41 9.26
CA ASP A 291 10.97 -24.27 7.93
C ASP A 291 9.89 -24.21 6.83
N THR A 292 10.21 -23.63 5.67
CA THR A 292 9.30 -23.65 4.52
C THR A 292 9.20 -25.08 3.93
N PRO A 293 8.01 -25.52 3.47
CA PRO A 293 7.77 -26.91 3.02
C PRO A 293 8.58 -27.30 1.78
N PHE A 294 9.04 -26.32 1.00
CA PHE A 294 9.75 -26.53 -0.25
C PHE A 294 11.17 -25.97 -0.24
N TYR A 295 11.71 -25.65 0.95
CA TYR A 295 13.07 -25.13 1.11
C TYR A 295 14.12 -25.96 0.37
N ALA A 296 15.07 -25.30 -0.28
CA ALA A 296 16.28 -25.92 -0.81
C ALA A 296 17.44 -24.90 -0.84
N ASP A 297 18.67 -25.39 -0.86
CA ASP A 297 19.89 -24.53 -0.89
C ASP A 297 20.00 -23.65 -2.14
N SER A 298 19.19 -23.91 -3.17
CA SER A 298 19.21 -23.15 -4.42
C SER A 298 17.81 -22.83 -4.89
N LEU A 299 17.66 -21.65 -5.51
CA LEU A 299 16.40 -21.17 -6.08
C LEU A 299 15.74 -22.20 -7.01
N VAL A 300 16.55 -22.82 -7.89
CA VAL A 300 16.08 -23.85 -8.82
C VAL A 300 15.62 -25.11 -8.08
N GLY A 301 16.27 -25.45 -6.96
CA GLY A 301 15.86 -26.55 -6.10
C GLY A 301 14.49 -26.30 -5.47
N THR A 302 14.26 -25.10 -4.94
CA THR A 302 12.97 -24.69 -4.37
C THR A 302 11.87 -24.77 -5.42
N TYR A 303 12.10 -24.22 -6.62
CA TYR A 303 11.15 -24.31 -7.73
C TYR A 303 10.88 -25.76 -8.17
N SER A 304 11.92 -26.61 -8.21
CA SER A 304 11.75 -28.03 -8.52
C SER A 304 10.86 -28.72 -7.49
N LYS A 305 11.02 -28.42 -6.20
CA LYS A 305 10.18 -28.99 -5.12
C LYS A 305 8.74 -28.49 -5.22
N ILE A 306 8.51 -27.19 -5.46
CA ILE A 306 7.18 -26.62 -5.63
C ILE A 306 6.45 -27.27 -6.80
N MET A 307 7.14 -27.46 -7.93
CA MET A 307 6.55 -28.06 -9.13
C MET A 307 6.22 -29.55 -8.94
N ASP A 308 6.93 -30.25 -8.04
CA ASP A 308 6.71 -31.64 -7.66
C ASP A 308 6.05 -31.78 -6.27
N HIS A 309 5.21 -30.80 -5.88
CA HIS A 309 4.60 -30.72 -4.54
C HIS A 309 3.90 -32.00 -4.07
N LYS A 310 3.36 -32.80 -4.99
CA LYS A 310 2.70 -34.08 -4.71
C LYS A 310 3.63 -35.13 -4.10
N ASN A 311 4.93 -35.06 -4.39
CA ASN A 311 5.93 -36.00 -3.92
C ASN A 311 6.94 -35.34 -2.96
N SER A 312 7.16 -34.03 -3.08
CA SER A 312 8.14 -33.29 -2.28
C SER A 312 7.60 -32.85 -0.91
N LEU A 313 6.29 -32.64 -0.77
CA LEU A 313 5.68 -32.26 0.51
C LEU A 313 5.68 -33.44 1.49
N CYS A 314 6.45 -33.31 2.56
CA CYS A 314 6.46 -34.24 3.68
C CYS A 314 6.50 -33.46 5.00
N PHE A 315 6.00 -34.09 6.08
CA PHE A 315 6.06 -33.51 7.42
C PHE A 315 7.11 -34.28 8.22
N PRO A 316 8.02 -33.60 8.95
CA PRO A 316 8.93 -34.27 9.88
C PRO A 316 8.15 -35.10 10.91
N GLU A 317 8.68 -36.26 11.29
CA GLU A 317 8.02 -37.18 12.24
C GLU A 317 7.96 -36.60 13.66
N ASP A 318 8.89 -35.71 13.98
CA ASP A 318 9.07 -35.01 15.24
C ASP A 318 8.26 -33.70 15.34
N ALA A 319 7.65 -33.23 14.24
CA ALA A 319 6.83 -32.02 14.27
C ALA A 319 5.47 -32.27 14.97
N GLU A 320 5.19 -31.49 16.02
CA GLU A 320 3.96 -31.55 16.81
C GLU A 320 2.77 -30.93 16.09
N ILE A 321 2.26 -31.62 15.06
CA ILE A 321 1.18 -31.12 14.20
C ILE A 321 -0.03 -32.05 14.25
N SER A 322 -1.19 -31.48 14.57
CA SER A 322 -2.47 -32.17 14.62
C SER A 322 -2.92 -32.65 13.24
N LYS A 323 -3.79 -33.68 13.24
CA LYS A 323 -4.40 -34.20 12.01
C LYS A 323 -5.17 -33.11 11.24
N HIS A 324 -5.80 -32.17 11.95
CA HIS A 324 -6.55 -31.10 11.31
C HIS A 324 -5.64 -30.04 10.70
N ALA A 325 -4.52 -29.69 11.34
CA ALA A 325 -3.53 -28.80 10.76
C ALA A 325 -2.89 -29.40 9.50
N LYS A 326 -2.41 -30.66 9.58
CA LYS A 326 -1.87 -31.38 8.39
C LYS A 326 -2.90 -31.42 7.25
N ASN A 327 -4.17 -31.68 7.56
CA ASN A 327 -5.23 -31.73 6.56
C ASN A 327 -5.48 -30.36 5.91
N LEU A 328 -5.45 -29.26 6.68
CA LEU A 328 -5.62 -27.91 6.12
C LEU A 328 -4.45 -27.53 5.21
N ILE A 329 -3.22 -27.74 5.66
CA ILE A 329 -2.00 -27.49 4.87
C ILE A 329 -2.07 -28.28 3.56
N CYS A 330 -2.34 -29.58 3.63
CA CYS A 330 -2.46 -30.42 2.43
C CYS A 330 -3.67 -30.09 1.55
N ALA A 331 -4.66 -29.34 2.03
CA ALA A 331 -5.79 -28.87 1.21
C ALA A 331 -5.44 -27.60 0.42
N PHE A 332 -4.57 -26.74 0.99
CA PHE A 332 -4.00 -25.59 0.31
C PHE A 332 -2.87 -25.96 -0.66
N LEU A 333 -1.97 -26.85 -0.28
CA LEU A 333 -0.80 -27.25 -1.07
C LEU A 333 -1.15 -28.34 -2.09
N THR A 334 -2.08 -28.03 -2.99
CA THR A 334 -2.53 -28.89 -4.09
C THR A 334 -2.55 -28.15 -5.42
N ASP A 335 -2.85 -28.87 -6.51
CA ASP A 335 -3.11 -28.22 -7.81
C ASP A 335 -4.33 -27.28 -7.71
N ARG A 336 -4.25 -26.14 -8.40
CA ARG A 336 -5.25 -25.05 -8.34
C ARG A 336 -6.68 -25.51 -8.59
N GLU A 337 -6.89 -26.58 -9.35
CA GLU A 337 -8.23 -27.09 -9.69
C GLU A 337 -8.97 -27.67 -8.49
N VAL A 338 -8.25 -28.19 -7.50
CA VAL A 338 -8.83 -28.86 -6.32
C VAL A 338 -8.45 -28.18 -5.00
N ARG A 339 -7.82 -27.01 -5.09
CA ARG A 339 -7.33 -26.25 -3.94
C ARG A 339 -8.46 -25.67 -3.11
N LEU A 340 -8.33 -25.78 -1.79
CA LEU A 340 -9.24 -25.12 -0.85
C LEU A 340 -9.20 -23.60 -1.02
N GLY A 341 -10.37 -22.97 -1.04
CA GLY A 341 -10.56 -21.54 -1.29
C GLY A 341 -10.93 -21.21 -2.74
N ARG A 342 -10.85 -22.17 -3.67
CA ARG A 342 -11.27 -21.99 -5.06
C ARG A 342 -12.76 -21.65 -5.17
N ASN A 343 -13.59 -22.27 -4.34
CA ASN A 343 -15.05 -22.06 -4.38
C ASN A 343 -15.52 -20.90 -3.47
N GLY A 344 -14.57 -20.14 -2.91
CA GLY A 344 -14.83 -19.03 -1.99
C GLY A 344 -14.30 -19.30 -0.58
N VAL A 345 -14.26 -18.25 0.25
CA VAL A 345 -13.66 -18.30 1.59
C VAL A 345 -14.44 -19.18 2.59
N GLU A 346 -15.72 -19.45 2.33
CA GLU A 346 -16.59 -20.19 3.24
C GLU A 346 -16.09 -21.61 3.55
N GLU A 347 -15.55 -22.32 2.55
CA GLU A 347 -15.00 -23.67 2.75
C GLU A 347 -13.73 -23.65 3.63
N ILE A 348 -12.96 -22.56 3.58
CA ILE A 348 -11.82 -22.34 4.49
C ILE A 348 -12.34 -22.11 5.91
N ARG A 349 -13.31 -21.20 6.08
CA ARG A 349 -13.83 -20.80 7.40
C ARG A 349 -14.44 -21.95 8.21
N GLN A 350 -15.03 -22.92 7.51
CA GLN A 350 -15.68 -24.08 8.12
C GLN A 350 -14.72 -25.24 8.40
N HIS A 351 -13.45 -25.13 7.99
CA HIS A 351 -12.48 -26.20 8.18
C HIS A 351 -12.27 -26.52 9.69
N PRO A 352 -12.28 -27.80 10.11
CA PRO A 352 -12.23 -28.17 11.53
C PRO A 352 -11.02 -27.66 12.31
N PHE A 353 -9.91 -27.36 11.63
CA PHE A 353 -8.73 -26.74 12.23
C PHE A 353 -9.09 -25.46 13.00
N PHE A 354 -9.98 -24.62 12.45
CA PHE A 354 -10.34 -23.33 13.05
C PHE A 354 -11.30 -23.42 14.24
N LYS A 355 -11.82 -24.62 14.59
CA LYS A 355 -12.65 -24.79 15.79
C LYS A 355 -11.84 -24.46 17.05
N ASN A 356 -12.36 -23.55 17.85
CA ASN A 356 -11.74 -23.06 19.08
C ASN A 356 -12.81 -22.39 19.97
N ASP A 357 -12.46 -22.14 21.23
CA ASP A 357 -13.36 -21.54 22.23
C ASP A 357 -13.02 -20.08 22.58
N GLN A 358 -12.11 -19.45 21.84
CA GLN A 358 -11.58 -18.11 22.15
C GLN A 358 -12.18 -17.01 21.27
N TRP A 359 -12.41 -17.32 19.99
CA TRP A 359 -12.86 -16.36 19.00
C TRP A 359 -13.78 -16.99 17.96
N HIS A 360 -14.53 -16.12 17.29
CA HIS A 360 -15.33 -16.39 16.11
C HIS A 360 -14.86 -15.49 14.96
N TRP A 361 -15.20 -15.84 13.72
CA TRP A 361 -14.76 -15.10 12.52
C TRP A 361 -15.18 -13.63 12.51
N ASP A 362 -16.31 -13.30 13.14
CA ASP A 362 -16.88 -11.96 13.22
C ASP A 362 -16.28 -11.09 14.33
N ASN A 363 -15.62 -11.68 15.33
CA ASN A 363 -15.09 -10.94 16.48
C ASN A 363 -13.59 -11.16 16.76
N ILE A 364 -12.89 -11.99 15.99
CA ILE A 364 -11.47 -12.34 16.24
C ILE A 364 -10.58 -11.11 16.47
N ARG A 365 -10.80 -10.02 15.72
CA ARG A 365 -10.04 -8.78 15.81
C ARG A 365 -10.28 -7.99 17.12
N GLU A 366 -11.35 -8.30 17.84
CA GLU A 366 -11.67 -7.69 19.14
C GLU A 366 -11.25 -8.59 20.31
N THR A 367 -10.76 -9.79 20.03
CA THR A 367 -10.26 -10.72 21.05
C THR A 367 -8.79 -10.48 21.37
N ALA A 368 -8.29 -10.98 22.50
CA ALA A 368 -6.87 -10.83 22.84
C ALA A 368 -5.98 -11.61 21.86
N ALA A 369 -5.06 -10.90 21.20
CA ALA A 369 -4.04 -11.51 20.34
C ALA A 369 -3.07 -12.38 21.16
N PRO A 370 -2.44 -13.39 20.52
CA PRO A 370 -1.47 -14.26 21.19
C PRO A 370 -0.26 -13.53 21.80
N VAL A 371 0.26 -12.54 21.07
CA VAL A 371 1.40 -11.69 21.50
C VAL A 371 0.96 -10.25 21.38
N VAL A 372 0.81 -9.57 22.52
CA VAL A 372 0.60 -8.12 22.59
C VAL A 372 1.97 -7.48 22.81
N PRO A 373 2.44 -6.56 21.93
CA PRO A 373 3.77 -6.00 22.06
C PRO A 373 3.90 -5.08 23.28
N GLU A 374 4.97 -5.25 24.06
CA GLU A 374 5.30 -4.38 25.18
C GLU A 374 6.10 -3.17 24.69
N LEU A 375 5.42 -2.04 24.49
CA LEU A 375 6.01 -0.83 23.90
C LEU A 375 6.32 0.21 24.98
N SER A 376 7.54 0.76 24.97
CA SER A 376 7.98 1.78 25.93
C SER A 376 7.60 3.21 25.53
N SER A 377 7.35 3.46 24.24
CA SER A 377 7.00 4.79 23.69
C SER A 377 6.30 4.68 22.33
N ASP A 378 5.86 5.82 21.77
CA ASP A 378 5.24 5.90 20.44
C ASP A 378 6.23 5.71 19.27
N ILE A 379 7.53 5.72 19.55
CA ILE A 379 8.62 5.48 18.59
C ILE A 379 9.41 4.20 18.91
N ASP A 380 8.89 3.37 19.81
CA ASP A 380 9.51 2.09 20.14
C ASP A 380 9.54 1.20 18.89
N SER A 381 10.74 0.82 18.47
CA SER A 381 11.02 -0.01 17.29
C SER A 381 11.84 -1.25 17.67
N SER A 382 11.68 -1.74 18.91
CA SER A 382 12.37 -2.92 19.42
C SER A 382 11.98 -4.22 18.70
N ASN A 383 10.80 -4.29 18.09
CA ASN A 383 10.35 -5.42 17.27
C ASN A 383 10.85 -5.36 15.81
N PHE A 384 11.80 -4.46 15.51
CA PHE A 384 12.43 -4.32 14.20
C PHE A 384 13.95 -4.42 14.34
N ASP A 385 14.54 -5.30 13.54
CA ASP A 385 15.99 -5.44 13.46
C ASP A 385 16.68 -4.12 13.07
N ASP A 386 17.92 -3.97 13.52
CA ASP A 386 18.76 -2.87 13.08
C ASP A 386 19.17 -3.09 11.62
N ILE A 387 18.87 -2.12 10.77
CA ILE A 387 19.23 -2.14 9.35
C ILE A 387 20.54 -1.39 9.18
N GLU A 388 21.56 -2.04 8.64
CA GLU A 388 22.82 -1.38 8.34
C GLU A 388 22.61 -0.26 7.31
N ASP A 389 23.13 0.93 7.61
CA ASP A 389 23.17 2.04 6.67
C ASP A 389 23.97 1.61 5.42
N ASP A 390 23.29 1.46 4.28
CA ASP A 390 24.00 1.34 3.01
C ASP A 390 24.48 2.75 2.63
N LYS A 391 25.73 3.04 2.99
CA LYS A 391 26.42 4.30 2.66
C LYS A 391 26.85 4.36 1.19
N GLY A 392 26.25 3.55 0.32
CA GLY A 392 26.46 3.62 -1.11
C GLY A 392 26.07 5.00 -1.68
N ASP A 393 26.75 5.40 -2.75
CA ASP A 393 26.36 6.60 -3.51
C ASP A 393 24.96 6.38 -4.09
N VAL A 394 23.99 7.20 -3.66
CA VAL A 394 22.64 7.19 -4.21
C VAL A 394 22.72 7.55 -5.70
N GLU A 395 22.48 6.58 -6.58
CA GLU A 395 22.44 6.81 -8.02
C GLU A 395 21.31 7.79 -8.37
N THR A 396 21.62 8.76 -9.25
CA THR A 396 20.67 9.78 -9.69
C THR A 396 20.57 9.80 -11.21
N PHE A 397 19.45 10.31 -11.74
CA PHE A 397 19.27 10.46 -13.18
C PHE A 397 20.41 11.30 -13.81
N PRO A 398 20.98 10.87 -14.94
CA PRO A 398 21.97 11.67 -15.64
C PRO A 398 21.33 12.93 -16.21
N ILE A 399 22.08 14.03 -16.25
CA ILE A 399 21.62 15.30 -16.84
C ILE A 399 21.32 15.09 -18.34
N PRO A 400 20.08 15.26 -18.79
CA PRO A 400 19.70 14.93 -20.14
C PRO A 400 20.08 16.03 -21.14
N LYS A 401 20.40 15.63 -22.37
CA LYS A 401 20.68 16.55 -23.50
C LYS A 401 19.45 16.85 -24.36
N ALA A 402 18.41 16.04 -24.24
CA ALA A 402 17.12 16.14 -24.91
C ALA A 402 16.01 15.77 -23.90
N PHE A 403 14.75 16.04 -24.21
CA PHE A 403 13.66 15.67 -23.32
C PHE A 403 13.53 14.15 -23.20
N VAL A 404 13.62 13.64 -21.97
CA VAL A 404 13.50 12.21 -21.65
C VAL A 404 12.20 11.89 -20.89
N GLY A 405 11.66 12.85 -20.14
CA GLY A 405 10.39 12.69 -19.45
C GLY A 405 10.44 11.72 -18.26
N ASN A 406 11.52 11.75 -17.47
CA ASN A 406 11.70 10.80 -16.37
C ASN A 406 10.65 10.98 -15.26
N GLN A 407 10.07 12.18 -15.12
CA GLN A 407 9.07 12.46 -14.09
C GLN A 407 7.64 12.15 -14.54
N LEU A 408 7.41 11.86 -15.83
CA LEU A 408 6.08 11.62 -16.39
C LEU A 408 5.35 10.41 -15.78
N PRO A 409 6.00 9.26 -15.52
CA PRO A 409 5.31 8.09 -14.97
C PRO A 409 4.73 8.29 -13.57
N PHE A 410 5.14 9.35 -12.87
CA PHE A 410 4.76 9.61 -11.48
C PHE A 410 3.67 10.69 -11.33
N ILE A 411 3.15 11.23 -12.43
CA ILE A 411 2.12 12.28 -12.40
C ILE A 411 0.82 11.71 -11.85
N GLY A 412 0.30 12.33 -10.79
CA GLY A 412 -0.93 11.93 -10.14
C GLY A 412 -0.74 11.01 -8.94
N PHE A 413 0.51 10.78 -8.53
CA PHE A 413 0.84 9.99 -7.34
C PHE A 413 0.43 10.71 -6.06
N THR A 414 0.58 12.04 -6.02
CA THR A 414 0.32 12.86 -4.84
C THR A 414 -1.13 12.70 -4.36
N TYR A 415 -1.30 12.46 -3.07
CA TYR A 415 -2.58 12.21 -2.41
C TYR A 415 -2.56 12.71 -0.97
N TYR A 416 -3.63 13.41 -0.58
CA TYR A 416 -3.84 13.88 0.79
C TYR A 416 -5.19 13.36 1.30
N ARG A 417 -5.18 12.55 2.36
CA ARG A 417 -6.41 11.94 2.90
C ARG A 417 -7.44 12.96 3.36
N GLU A 418 -7.03 14.14 3.84
CA GLU A 418 -7.95 15.21 4.26
C GLU A 418 -8.89 15.65 3.13
N ASN A 419 -8.48 15.52 1.87
CA ASN A 419 -9.33 15.85 0.72
C ASN A 419 -10.53 14.90 0.56
N LEU A 420 -10.45 13.64 1.04
CA LEU A 420 -11.61 12.75 1.09
C LEU A 420 -12.67 13.23 2.08
N LEU A 421 -12.24 13.81 3.21
CA LEU A 421 -13.15 14.31 4.25
C LEU A 421 -13.87 15.60 3.81
N LEU A 422 -13.25 16.35 2.91
CA LEU A 422 -13.80 17.58 2.31
C LEU A 422 -14.67 17.33 1.08
N SER A 423 -14.60 16.13 0.48
CA SER A 423 -15.54 15.72 -0.57
C SER A 423 -16.90 15.40 0.07
N ASP A 424 -17.93 16.18 -0.25
CA ASP A 424 -19.31 15.99 0.22
C ASP A 424 -19.95 14.71 -0.37
N SER A 425 -19.47 13.52 0.02
CA SER A 425 -20.11 12.23 -0.23
C SER A 425 -20.84 11.76 1.05
N PRO A 426 -22.18 11.57 1.01
CA PRO A 426 -22.97 11.21 2.19
C PRO A 426 -22.69 9.81 2.76
N SER A 427 -21.96 8.95 2.04
CA SER A 427 -21.68 7.57 2.47
C SER A 427 -20.60 7.44 3.54
N CYS A 428 -19.79 8.47 3.80
CA CYS A 428 -18.66 8.37 4.73
C CYS A 428 -18.97 8.87 6.15
N ARG A 429 -20.10 9.58 6.36
CA ARG A 429 -20.39 10.22 7.67
C ARG A 429 -21.02 9.27 8.70
N GLU A 430 -21.58 8.14 8.30
CA GLU A 430 -22.31 7.27 9.25
C GLU A 430 -21.38 6.44 10.15
N ASN A 431 -20.20 6.02 9.67
CA ASN A 431 -19.31 5.15 10.46
C ASN A 431 -18.36 5.91 11.41
N ASP A 432 -17.91 7.11 11.05
CA ASP A 432 -16.95 7.86 11.88
C ASP A 432 -17.59 8.56 13.09
N SER A 433 -18.89 8.83 13.05
CA SER A 433 -19.63 9.38 14.22
C SER A 433 -19.68 8.40 15.40
N ILE A 434 -19.48 7.10 15.14
CA ILE A 434 -19.44 6.04 16.15
C ILE A 434 -18.02 5.83 16.69
N GLN A 435 -16.99 5.96 15.84
CA GLN A 435 -15.58 5.83 16.26
C GLN A 435 -15.04 7.07 17.00
N SER A 436 -15.41 8.27 16.56
CA SER A 436 -15.04 9.53 17.25
C SER A 436 -15.59 9.60 18.67
N ARG A 437 -16.85 9.18 18.88
CA ARG A 437 -17.47 9.14 20.22
C ARG A 437 -16.80 8.13 21.16
N LYS A 438 -16.34 6.98 20.64
CA LYS A 438 -15.60 6.00 21.46
C LYS A 438 -14.21 6.47 21.86
N ASN A 439 -13.54 7.25 21.01
CA ASN A 439 -12.21 7.79 21.31
C ASN A 439 -12.24 8.95 22.32
N GLU A 440 -13.31 9.75 22.35
CA GLU A 440 -13.49 10.81 23.36
C GLU A 440 -13.87 10.23 24.74
N GLU A 441 -14.70 9.18 24.81
CA GLU A 441 -15.03 8.52 26.08
C GLU A 441 -13.85 7.75 26.70
N SER A 442 -12.84 7.40 25.90
CA SER A 442 -11.63 6.69 26.38
C SER A 442 -10.53 7.62 26.91
N GLN A 443 -10.68 8.94 26.74
CA GLN A 443 -9.71 9.94 27.22
C GLN A 443 -10.09 10.57 28.58
N GLU A 444 -11.29 10.30 29.11
CA GLU A 444 -11.73 10.80 30.43
C GLU A 444 -11.52 9.81 31.59
N VAL A 445 -10.94 8.63 31.35
CA VAL A 445 -10.56 7.70 32.42
C VAL A 445 -9.11 7.24 32.25
N CYS A 446 -8.18 8.11 32.65
CA CYS A 446 -6.85 7.78 33.19
C CYS A 446 -6.26 9.01 33.88
#